data_AF-A0A0S2JEP7-F1
#
_entry.id   AF-A0A0S2JEP7-F1
#
_cell.length_a   1.000
_cell.length_b   1.000
_cell.length_c   1.000
_cell.angle_alpha   90.00
_cell.angle_beta   90.00
_cell.angle_gamma   90.00
#
_symmetry.space_group_name_H-M   'P 1'
#
loop_
_entity.id
_entity.type
_entity.pdbx_description
1 polymer ?
#
loop_
_entity_poly.entity_id
_entity_poly.type
_entity_poly.pdbx_seq_one_letter_code
_entity_poly.pdbx_strand_id
1 'polypeptide(L)'
;MKCPHCDERISIFSKSINNLSSDKRCPGCNGKIATDINILLFVVLIIAANYLTDEFIIPFISIEDIPRYLITGIVSGLVAGLLTRLKSKD
;
A
#
# COMPACT_ATOMS: atom_id res chain seq x y z
N MET A 1 -1.58 5.14 8.92
CA MET A 1 -0.25 5.78 8.79
C MET A 1 -0.19 6.97 9.73
N LYS A 2 0.98 7.37 10.23
CA LYS A 2 1.12 8.59 11.05
C LYS A 2 1.52 9.78 10.17
N CYS A 3 0.95 10.94 10.45
CA CYS A 3 1.38 12.19 9.82
C CYS A 3 2.78 12.57 10.32
N PRO A 4 3.74 12.93 9.45
CA PRO A 4 5.07 13.38 9.87
C PRO A 4 5.07 14.77 10.52
N HIS A 5 3.98 15.53 10.43
CA HIS A 5 3.88 16.89 10.97
C HIS A 5 3.20 16.96 12.34
N CYS A 6 2.13 16.18 12.55
CA CYS A 6 1.31 16.25 13.77
C CYS A 6 1.12 14.90 14.48
N ASP A 7 1.82 13.84 14.04
CA ASP A 7 1.74 12.47 14.56
C ASP A 7 0.34 11.81 14.54
N GLU A 8 -0.66 12.50 14.00
CA GLU A 8 -2.02 12.00 13.93
C GLU A 8 -2.13 10.79 13.00
N ARG A 9 -2.97 9.82 13.37
CA ARG A 9 -3.18 8.61 12.57
C ARG A 9 -4.13 8.92 11.42
N ILE A 10 -3.59 8.91 10.21
CA ILE A 10 -4.34 8.99 8.96
C ILE A 10 -4.64 7.58 8.46
N SER A 11 -5.92 7.29 8.19
CA SER A 11 -6.30 6.04 7.53
C SER A 11 -5.80 6.00 6.09
N ILE A 12 -5.30 4.85 5.63
CA ILE A 12 -4.87 4.61 4.24
C ILE A 12 -6.01 4.79 3.23
N PHE A 13 -7.26 4.62 3.67
CA PHE A 13 -8.47 4.83 2.86
C PHE A 13 -9.05 6.25 3.00
N SER A 14 -8.36 7.16 3.70
CA SER A 14 -8.83 8.54 3.82
C SER A 14 -8.82 9.24 2.46
N LYS A 15 -9.81 10.11 2.22
CA LYS A 15 -9.87 10.94 1.01
C LYS A 15 -8.56 11.72 0.79
N SER A 16 -7.92 12.17 1.86
CA SER A 16 -6.64 12.88 1.81
C SER A 16 -5.48 12.05 1.23
N ILE A 17 -5.44 10.73 1.49
CA ILE A 17 -4.41 9.83 0.95
C ILE A 17 -4.78 9.32 -0.44
N ASN A 18 -6.08 9.06 -0.67
CA ASN A 18 -6.58 8.51 -1.93
C ASN A 18 -6.79 9.57 -3.02
N ASN A 19 -6.59 10.86 -2.69
CA ASN A 19 -6.60 11.91 -3.69
C ASN A 19 -5.37 11.77 -4.58
N LEU A 20 -5.58 11.68 -5.89
CA LEU A 20 -4.51 11.62 -6.89
C LEU A 20 -3.87 13.00 -7.14
N SER A 21 -4.39 14.04 -6.48
CA SER A 21 -3.83 15.38 -6.54
C SER A 21 -2.39 15.42 -6.02
N SER A 22 -1.55 16.22 -6.69
CA SER A 22 -0.13 16.39 -6.37
C SER A 22 0.10 16.97 -4.97
N ASP A 23 -0.91 17.62 -4.39
CA ASP A 23 -0.87 18.24 -3.06
C ASP A 23 -1.75 17.49 -2.06
N LYS A 24 -1.26 16.32 -1.62
CA LYS A 24 -1.85 15.60 -0.49
C LYS A 24 -1.59 16.40 0.80
N ARG A 25 -2.63 16.58 1.61
CA ARG A 25 -2.55 17.31 2.88
C ARG A 25 -3.12 16.48 4.02
N CYS A 26 -2.51 16.59 5.19
CA CYS A 26 -3.01 15.95 6.40
C CYS A 26 -4.37 16.55 6.82
N PRO A 27 -5.41 15.75 7.12
CA PRO A 27 -6.70 16.29 7.57
C PRO A 27 -6.65 16.98 8.94
N GLY A 28 -5.69 16.63 9.80
CA GLY A 28 -5.52 17.23 11.13
C GLY A 28 -4.83 18.58 11.13
N CYS A 29 -3.61 18.65 10.59
CA CYS A 29 -2.78 19.86 10.60
C CYS A 29 -2.72 20.62 9.27
N ASN A 30 -3.40 20.15 8.22
CA ASN A 30 -3.33 20.69 6.86
C ASN A 30 -1.90 20.74 6.25
N GLY A 31 -0.93 20.07 6.89
CA GLY A 31 0.45 20.00 6.42
C GLY A 31 0.58 19.18 5.14
N LYS A 32 1.46 19.62 4.23
CA LYS A 32 1.71 18.92 2.96
C LYS A 32 2.43 17.60 3.22
N ILE A 33 1.90 16.53 2.66
CA ILE A 33 2.44 15.17 2.79
C ILE A 33 2.71 14.60 1.41
N ALA A 34 3.76 13.80 1.28
CA ALA A 34 4.07 13.00 0.12
C ALA A 34 4.09 11.52 0.51
N THR A 35 3.83 10.66 -0.47
CA THR A 35 4.05 9.22 -0.32
C THR A 35 5.44 8.89 -0.83
N ASP A 36 6.29 8.34 0.04
CA ASP A 36 7.61 7.84 -0.31
C ASP A 36 7.54 6.32 -0.43
N ILE A 37 8.07 5.78 -1.52
CA ILE A 37 8.14 4.34 -1.80
C ILE A 37 9.51 4.08 -2.41
N ASN A 38 10.28 3.19 -1.79
CA ASN A 38 11.47 2.65 -2.43
C ASN A 38 11.04 1.68 -3.54
N ILE A 39 11.09 2.13 -4.79
CA ILE A 39 10.63 1.37 -5.96
C ILE A 39 11.36 0.03 -6.08
N LEU A 40 12.67 0.00 -5.83
CA LEU A 40 13.45 -1.23 -5.91
C LEU A 40 12.95 -2.26 -4.87
N LEU A 41 12.79 -1.84 -3.62
CA LEU A 41 12.29 -2.68 -2.55
C LEU A 41 10.84 -3.14 -2.82
N PHE A 42 10.03 -2.25 -3.38
CA PHE A 42 8.66 -2.52 -3.77
C PHE A 42 8.56 -3.63 -4.82
N VAL A 43 9.34 -3.52 -5.91
CA VAL A 43 9.36 -4.53 -6.97
C VAL A 43 9.85 -5.88 -6.43
N VAL A 44 10.94 -5.89 -5.66
CA VAL A 44 11.49 -7.13 -5.08
C VAL A 44 10.46 -7.81 -4.18
N LEU A 45 9.79 -7.07 -3.30
CA LEU A 45 8.80 -7.63 -2.38
C LEU A 45 7.52 -8.08 -3.08
N ILE A 46 7.09 -7.38 -4.13
CA ILE A 46 5.95 -7.83 -4.94
C ILE A 46 6.28 -9.15 -5.64
N ILE A 47 7.44 -9.26 -6.27
CA ILE A 47 7.85 -10.50 -6.94
C ILE A 47 7.93 -11.65 -5.92
N ALA A 48 8.61 -11.43 -4.80
CA ALA A 48 8.74 -12.43 -3.75
C ALA A 48 7.37 -12.84 -3.17
N ALA A 49 6.48 -11.89 -2.91
CA ALA A 49 5.17 -12.18 -2.34
C ALA A 49 4.27 -12.96 -3.31
N ASN A 50 4.29 -12.62 -4.61
CA ASN A 50 3.52 -13.37 -5.62
C ASN A 50 4.07 -14.79 -5.81
N TYR A 51 5.39 -14.93 -5.88
CA TYR A 51 6.02 -16.25 -5.98
C TYR A 51 5.67 -17.16 -4.79
N LEU A 52 5.73 -16.62 -3.56
CA LEU A 52 5.31 -17.35 -2.37
C LEU A 52 3.80 -17.66 -2.37
N THR A 53 2.97 -16.76 -2.90
CA THR A 53 1.52 -16.98 -2.98
C THR A 53 1.20 -18.12 -3.95
N ASP A 54 1.86 -18.17 -5.10
CA ASP A 54 1.65 -19.21 -6.10
C ASP A 54 2.06 -20.60 -5.59
N GLU A 55 3.20 -20.69 -4.89
CA GLU A 55 3.73 -21.98 -4.37
C GLU A 55 3.05 -22.44 -3.08
N PHE A 56 2.69 -21.53 -2.16
CA PHE A 56 2.23 -21.91 -0.82
C PHE A 56 0.74 -21.65 -0.55
N ILE A 57 0.09 -20.75 -1.28
CA ILE A 57 -1.28 -20.35 -0.98
C ILE A 57 -2.25 -20.99 -1.98
N ILE A 58 -1.95 -20.91 -3.27
CA ILE A 58 -2.81 -21.49 -4.32
C ILE A 58 -3.06 -23.00 -4.17
N PRO A 59 -2.09 -23.87 -3.82
CA PRO A 59 -2.36 -25.31 -3.72
C PRO A 59 -3.26 -25.69 -2.52
N PHE A 60 -3.42 -24.82 -1.53
CA PHE A 60 -4.31 -25.04 -0.38
C PHE A 60 -5.69 -24.40 -0.54
N ILE A 61 -5.82 -23.53 -1.54
CA ILE A 61 -7.05 -22.86 -1.92
C ILE A 61 -7.78 -23.77 -2.90
N SER A 62 -8.60 -24.69 -2.37
CA SER A 62 -9.54 -25.53 -3.14
C SER A 62 -10.74 -24.73 -3.64
N ILE A 63 -10.50 -23.58 -4.28
CA ILE A 63 -11.57 -22.70 -4.74
C ILE A 63 -11.50 -22.65 -6.26
N GLU A 64 -12.24 -23.55 -6.92
CA GLU A 64 -12.46 -23.55 -8.37
C GLU A 64 -13.02 -22.20 -8.86
N ASP A 65 -13.63 -21.41 -7.98
CA ASP A 65 -14.34 -20.18 -8.33
C ASP A 65 -13.53 -18.88 -8.12
N ILE A 66 -12.41 -18.89 -7.40
CA ILE A 66 -11.63 -17.63 -7.22
C ILE A 66 -10.54 -17.55 -8.27
N PRO A 67 -10.60 -16.55 -9.16
CA PRO A 67 -9.57 -16.41 -10.17
C PRO A 67 -8.26 -15.94 -9.54
N ARG A 68 -7.14 -16.51 -9.98
CA ARG A 68 -5.80 -16.26 -9.40
C ARG A 68 -5.42 -14.79 -9.37
N TYR A 69 -5.83 -14.01 -10.38
CA TYR A 69 -5.55 -12.57 -10.45
C TYR A 69 -6.16 -11.77 -9.29
N LEU A 70 -7.23 -12.26 -8.67
CA LEU A 70 -7.85 -11.61 -7.52
C LEU A 70 -6.98 -11.79 -6.27
N ILE A 71 -6.42 -12.99 -6.08
CA ILE A 71 -5.54 -13.31 -4.97
C ILE A 71 -4.24 -12.52 -5.08
N THR A 72 -3.59 -12.55 -6.25
CA THR A 72 -2.35 -11.79 -6.50
C THR A 72 -2.59 -10.28 -6.41
N GLY A 73 -3.75 -9.79 -6.86
CA GLY A 73 -4.17 -8.39 -6.70
C GLY A 73 -4.29 -7.96 -5.23
N ILE A 74 -4.91 -8.78 -4.38
CA ILE A 74 -5.04 -8.49 -2.94
C ILE A 74 -3.67 -8.50 -2.25
N VAL A 75 -2.85 -9.50 -2.53
CA VAL A 75 -1.50 -9.62 -1.95
C VAL A 75 -0.63 -8.42 -2.35
N SER A 76 -0.61 -8.09 -3.64
CA SER A 76 0.17 -6.93 -4.12
C SER A 76 -0.34 -5.60 -3.54
N GLY A 77 -1.65 -5.41 -3.41
CA GLY A 77 -2.24 -4.24 -2.76
C GLY A 77 -1.86 -4.11 -1.28
N LEU A 78 -1.83 -5.23 -0.54
CA LEU A 78 -1.40 -5.24 0.86
C LEU A 78 0.09 -4.90 1.01
N VAL A 79 0.95 -5.50 0.18
CA VAL A 79 2.38 -5.20 0.15
C VAL A 79 2.60 -3.72 -0.17
N ALA A 80 1.86 -3.17 -1.14
CA ALA A 80 1.92 -1.75 -1.47
C ALA A 80 1.49 -0.85 -0.31
N GLY A 81 0.41 -1.20 0.38
CA GLY A 81 -0.07 -0.47 1.55
C GLY A 81 0.90 -0.51 2.74
N LEU A 82 1.66 -1.60 2.90
CA LEU A 82 2.65 -1.74 3.97
C LEU A 82 3.96 -1.00 3.66
N LEU A 83 4.35 -0.92 2.39
CA LEU A 83 5.59 -0.27 1.97
C LEU A 83 5.46 1.24 1.79
N THR A 84 4.24 1.72 1.54
CA THR A 84 3.97 3.15 1.45
C THR A 84 4.23 3.82 2.79
N ARG A 85 5.07 4.85 2.77
CA ARG A 85 5.32 5.71 3.95
C ARG A 85 4.92 7.13 3.64
N LEU A 86 4.45 7.85 4.66
CA LEU A 86 4.20 9.28 4.55
C LEU A 86 5.46 10.06 4.91
N LYS A 87 5.80 11.04 4.09
CA LYS A 87 6.92 11.97 4.27
C LYS A 87 6.40 13.41 4.21
N SER A 88 7.06 14.33 4.90
CA SER A 88 6.76 15.75 4.72
C SER A 88 7.13 16.17 3.30
N LYS A 89 6.28 16.98 2.67
CA LYS A 89 6.58 17.61 1.38
C LYS A 89 6.91 19.07 1.67
N ASP A 90 8.16 19.45 1.45
CA ASP A 90 8.65 20.83 1.62
C ASP A 90 8.01 21.78 0.58
#